data_AF-A0A314L2Y0-F1
#
_entry.id   AF-A0A314L2Y0-F1
#
_cell.length_a   1.000
_cell.length_b   1.000
_cell.length_c   1.000
_cell.angle_alpha   90.00
_cell.angle_beta   90.00
_cell.angle_gamma   90.00
#
_symmetry.space_group_name_H-M   'P 1'
#
loop_
_entity.id
_entity.type
_entity.pdbx_description
1 polymer ?
#
loop_
_entity_poly.entity_id
_entity_poly.type
_entity_poly.pdbx_seq_one_letter_code
_entity_poly.pdbx_strand_id
1 'polypeptide(L)'
;GNLIVTPAIKGTILPGITRKSISDVALSQGFQVEERLVSVDELLDADEVFCTGTAVVVSPVGSITHQGKRVTYGNNEIGLVLQQLYSALTSLQMGLAEDKLGWIVKLK
;
A
#
# COMPACT_ATOMS: atom_id res chain seq x y z
N GLY A 1 2.04 6.00 -11.76
CA GLY A 1 1.80 4.95 -12.77
C GLY A 1 0.60 4.07 -12.39
N ASN A 2 0.31 3.00 -13.15
CA ASN A 2 -0.75 2.02 -12.83
C ASN A 2 -0.22 0.74 -12.14
N LEU A 3 1.06 0.72 -11.76
CA LEU A 3 1.75 -0.44 -11.19
C LEU A 3 2.09 -0.18 -9.72
N ILE A 4 1.72 -1.12 -8.86
CA ILE A 4 2.08 -1.16 -7.43
C ILE A 4 2.97 -2.38 -7.22
N VAL A 5 4.16 -2.16 -6.71
CA VAL A 5 5.12 -3.24 -6.43
C VAL A 5 5.26 -3.39 -4.92
N THR A 6 5.22 -4.62 -4.43
CA THR A 6 5.46 -4.93 -3.02
C THR A 6 6.47 -6.07 -2.89
N PRO A 7 7.35 -6.03 -1.87
CA PRO A 7 8.29 -7.12 -1.62
C PRO A 7 7.60 -8.49 -1.50
N ALA A 8 8.17 -9.51 -2.12
CA ALA A 8 7.70 -10.89 -2.01
C ALA A 8 7.85 -11.44 -0.57
N ILE A 9 6.86 -12.21 -0.11
CA ILE A 9 6.81 -12.80 1.24
C ILE A 9 7.61 -14.11 1.39
N LYS A 10 8.44 -14.48 0.40
CA LYS A 10 9.21 -15.74 0.40
C LYS A 10 10.46 -15.71 1.31
N GLY A 11 10.56 -14.73 2.21
CA GLY A 11 11.74 -14.48 3.03
C GLY A 11 11.39 -14.03 4.45
N THR A 12 12.07 -13.01 4.95
CA THR A 12 11.93 -12.49 6.32
C THR A 12 10.78 -11.50 6.51
N ILE A 13 9.99 -11.25 5.46
CA ILE A 13 8.90 -10.28 5.48
C ILE A 13 7.62 -10.97 5.94
N LEU A 14 7.03 -10.47 7.02
CA LEU A 14 5.76 -10.96 7.54
C LEU A 14 4.64 -10.79 6.48
N PRO A 15 3.82 -11.83 6.22
CA PRO A 15 2.67 -11.74 5.31
C PRO A 15 1.53 -10.94 5.95
N GLY A 16 1.68 -9.61 6.00
CA GLY A 16 0.71 -8.71 6.62
C GLY A 16 -0.67 -8.76 5.97
N ILE A 17 -1.72 -8.87 6.79
CA ILE A 17 -3.11 -8.90 6.30
C ILE A 17 -3.47 -7.59 5.60
N THR A 18 -3.13 -6.43 6.19
CA THR A 18 -3.40 -5.13 5.55
C THR A 18 -2.69 -4.96 4.21
N ARG A 19 -1.46 -5.48 4.08
CA ARG A 19 -0.75 -5.52 2.80
C ARG A 19 -1.56 -6.29 1.77
N LYS A 20 -1.98 -7.53 2.11
CA LYS A 20 -2.81 -8.35 1.23
C LYS A 20 -4.10 -7.64 0.85
N SER A 21 -4.80 -7.06 1.83
CA SER A 21 -6.06 -6.33 1.58
C SER A 21 -5.87 -5.16 0.63
N ILE A 22 -4.78 -4.40 0.77
CA ILE A 22 -4.47 -3.30 -0.15
C ILE A 22 -4.15 -3.81 -1.56
N SER A 23 -3.41 -4.91 -1.69
CA SER A 23 -3.18 -5.55 -2.99
C SER A 23 -4.49 -5.98 -3.67
N ASP A 24 -5.41 -6.60 -2.92
CA ASP A 24 -6.71 -7.04 -3.45
C ASP A 24 -7.59 -5.82 -3.84
N VAL A 25 -7.61 -4.76 -3.03
CA VAL A 25 -8.31 -3.50 -3.34
C VAL A 25 -7.72 -2.83 -4.59
N ALA A 26 -6.40 -2.76 -4.69
CA ALA A 26 -5.73 -2.19 -5.85
C ALA A 26 -6.10 -2.93 -7.14
N LEU A 27 -6.05 -4.27 -7.13
CA LEU A 27 -6.49 -5.10 -8.26
C LEU A 27 -7.95 -4.83 -8.63
N SER A 28 -8.84 -4.69 -7.65
CA SER A 28 -10.26 -4.40 -7.89
C SER A 28 -10.52 -3.03 -8.55
N GLN A 29 -9.56 -2.11 -8.45
CA GLN A 29 -9.62 -0.78 -9.03
C GLN A 29 -8.86 -0.65 -10.36
N GLY A 30 -8.32 -1.76 -10.88
CA GLY A 30 -7.63 -1.82 -12.17
C GLY A 30 -6.13 -1.54 -12.12
N PHE A 31 -5.54 -1.43 -10.92
CA PHE A 31 -4.08 -1.38 -10.78
C PHE A 31 -3.46 -2.74 -11.06
N GLN A 32 -2.24 -2.74 -11.57
CA GLN A 32 -1.39 -3.93 -11.61
C GLN A 32 -0.65 -4.05 -10.28
N VAL A 33 -0.62 -5.26 -9.71
CA VAL A 33 0.12 -5.52 -8.46
C VAL A 33 1.16 -6.60 -8.70
N GLU A 34 2.42 -6.28 -8.42
CA GLU A 34 3.54 -7.22 -8.51
C GLU A 34 4.12 -7.54 -7.14
N GLU A 35 4.22 -8.84 -6.84
CA GLU A 35 4.93 -9.34 -5.67
C GLU A 35 6.29 -9.91 -6.08
N ARG A 36 7.37 -9.16 -5.87
CA ARG A 36 8.74 -9.57 -6.25
C ARG A 36 9.81 -8.95 -5.36
N LEU A 37 11.07 -9.21 -5.65
CA LEU A 37 12.17 -8.45 -5.05
C LEU A 37 12.15 -7.02 -5.60
N VAL A 38 12.30 -6.05 -4.70
CA VAL A 38 12.34 -4.61 -5.00
C VAL A 38 13.73 -4.11 -4.62
N SER A 39 14.44 -3.55 -5.60
CA SER A 39 15.76 -2.97 -5.34
C SER A 39 15.63 -1.61 -4.65
N VAL A 40 16.70 -1.17 -3.97
CA VAL A 40 16.69 0.18 -3.37
C VAL A 40 16.64 1.25 -4.45
N ASP A 41 17.29 1.05 -5.60
CA ASP A 41 17.27 2.02 -6.70
C ASP A 41 15.85 2.18 -7.26
N GLU A 42 15.13 1.08 -7.48
CA GLU A 42 13.72 1.11 -7.88
C GLU A 42 12.84 1.80 -6.85
N LEU A 43 13.07 1.55 -5.56
CA LEU A 43 12.34 2.21 -4.47
C LEU A 43 12.58 3.73 -4.50
N LEU A 44 13.83 4.16 -4.74
CA LEU A 44 14.22 5.58 -4.80
C LEU A 44 13.67 6.30 -6.04
N ASP A 45 13.35 5.58 -7.12
CA ASP A 45 12.81 6.14 -8.36
C ASP A 45 11.26 6.07 -8.43
N ALA A 46 10.59 5.59 -7.38
CA ALA A 46 9.14 5.42 -7.34
C ALA A 46 8.36 6.75 -7.27
N ASP A 47 7.18 6.80 -7.90
CA ASP A 47 6.26 7.96 -7.85
C ASP A 47 5.75 8.22 -6.42
N GLU A 48 5.35 7.15 -5.72
CA GLU A 48 4.79 7.16 -4.36
C GLU A 48 5.34 5.97 -3.57
N VAL A 49 5.57 6.15 -2.26
CA VAL A 49 5.95 5.07 -1.35
C VAL A 49 5.05 5.13 -0.10
N PHE A 50 4.55 3.98 0.33
CA PHE A 50 3.71 3.88 1.53
C PHE A 50 3.93 2.59 2.30
N CYS A 51 3.65 2.66 3.60
CA CYS A 51 3.59 1.52 4.50
C CYS A 51 2.14 1.09 4.72
N THR A 52 1.92 -0.19 5.00
CA THR A 52 0.61 -0.71 5.37
C THR A 52 0.67 -1.41 6.73
N GLY A 53 -0.43 -1.39 7.48
CA GLY A 53 -0.52 -2.10 8.75
C GLY A 53 -1.80 -1.78 9.49
N THR A 54 -2.24 -2.67 10.39
CA THR A 54 -3.55 -2.56 11.05
C THR A 54 -3.80 -1.21 11.72
N ALA A 55 -2.80 -0.64 12.39
CA ALA A 55 -2.95 0.62 13.12
C ALA A 55 -3.03 1.86 12.23
N VAL A 56 -2.36 1.85 11.07
CA VAL A 56 -2.21 3.03 10.20
C VAL A 56 -2.98 2.89 8.88
N VAL A 57 -3.47 1.69 8.59
CA VAL A 57 -4.07 1.27 7.32
C VAL A 57 -3.08 1.42 6.16
N VAL A 58 -2.91 2.65 5.66
CA VAL A 58 -1.91 3.05 4.66
C VAL A 58 -1.29 4.37 5.13
N SER A 59 0.05 4.43 5.22
CA SER A 59 0.78 5.61 5.69
C SER A 59 1.83 6.06 4.67
N PRO A 60 1.88 7.34 4.27
CA PRO A 60 2.86 7.84 3.32
C PRO A 60 4.28 7.79 3.87
N VAL A 61 5.23 7.51 2.98
CA VAL A 61 6.66 7.70 3.26
C VAL A 61 7.09 9.02 2.60
N GLY A 62 7.40 10.03 3.42
CA GLY A 62 7.78 11.35 2.90
C GLY A 62 9.21 11.42 2.34
N SER A 63 10.12 10.58 2.81
CA SER A 63 11.48 10.50 2.27
C SER A 63 12.18 9.21 2.65
N ILE A 64 13.10 8.76 1.80
CA ILE A 64 14.03 7.65 2.08
C ILE A 64 15.46 8.17 1.98
N THR A 65 16.31 7.75 2.92
CA THR A 65 17.75 8.03 2.90
C THR A 65 18.52 6.73 2.80
N HIS A 66 19.36 6.60 1.78
CA HIS A 66 20.21 5.43 1.56
C HIS A 66 21.62 5.89 1.18
N GLN A 67 22.64 5.39 1.91
CA GLN A 67 24.06 5.70 1.67
C GLN A 67 24.36 7.21 1.53
N GLY A 68 23.71 8.05 2.34
CA GLY A 68 23.87 9.51 2.31
C GLY A 68 23.07 10.24 1.23
N LYS A 69 22.43 9.53 0.30
CA LYS A 69 21.47 10.10 -0.68
C LYS A 69 20.07 10.11 -0.07
N ARG A 70 19.44 11.28 0.00
CA ARG A 70 18.03 11.44 0.41
C ARG A 70 17.16 11.72 -0.81
N VAL A 71 16.08 10.95 -0.95
CA VAL A 71 15.00 11.20 -1.92
C VAL A 71 13.73 11.53 -1.14
N THR A 72 13.02 12.56 -1.57
CA THR A 72 11.75 13.01 -1.01
C THR A 72 10.62 12.69 -1.97
N TYR A 73 9.51 12.18 -1.47
CA TYR A 73 8.31 11.88 -2.26
C TYR A 73 7.23 12.92 -2.01
N GLY A 74 6.38 13.15 -3.03
CA GLY A 74 5.14 13.91 -2.87
C GLY A 74 5.25 15.40 -2.58
N ASN A 75 6.45 16.01 -2.50
CA ASN A 75 6.62 17.46 -2.24
C ASN A 75 5.77 18.00 -1.05
N ASN A 76 5.65 17.23 0.03
CA ASN A 76 4.76 17.45 1.21
C ASN A 76 3.26 17.22 0.98
N GLU A 77 2.86 16.73 -0.18
CA GLU A 77 1.50 16.28 -0.48
C GLU A 77 1.39 14.76 -0.40
N ILE A 78 0.20 14.27 -0.09
CA ILE A 78 -0.10 12.84 -0.06
C ILE A 78 -0.41 12.40 -1.50
N GLY A 79 0.24 11.34 -1.93
CA GLY A 79 0.04 10.76 -3.26
C GLY A 79 -1.41 10.33 -3.52
N LEU A 80 -1.85 10.47 -4.77
CA LEU A 80 -3.23 10.21 -5.20
C LEU A 80 -3.57 8.72 -5.09
N VAL A 81 -2.63 7.84 -5.47
CA VAL A 81 -2.86 6.38 -5.41
C VAL A 81 -3.00 5.95 -3.96
N LEU A 82 -2.14 6.46 -3.08
CA LEU A 82 -2.23 6.22 -1.65
C LEU A 82 -3.59 6.64 -1.06
N GLN A 83 -4.04 7.87 -1.36
CA GLN A 83 -5.33 8.37 -0.86
C GLN A 83 -6.49 7.51 -1.35
N GLN A 84 -6.47 7.11 -2.62
CA GLN A 84 -7.49 6.25 -3.22
C GLN A 84 -7.56 4.88 -2.53
N LEU A 85 -6.42 4.24 -2.29
CA LEU A 85 -6.36 2.94 -1.61
C LEU A 85 -6.76 3.03 -0.14
N TYR A 86 -6.31 4.08 0.55
CA TYR A 86 -6.71 4.36 1.94
C TYR A 86 -8.22 4.53 2.06
N SER A 87 -8.81 5.39 1.22
CA SER A 87 -10.25 5.67 1.21
C SER A 87 -11.05 4.41 0.93
N ALA A 88 -10.63 3.59 -0.04
CA ALA A 88 -11.33 2.37 -0.39
C ALA A 88 -11.30 1.32 0.73
N LEU A 89 -10.13 1.05 1.32
CA LEU A 89 -10.03 0.06 2.39
C LEU A 89 -10.74 0.53 3.68
N THR A 90 -10.63 1.81 4.04
CA THR A 90 -11.32 2.36 5.22
C THR A 90 -12.84 2.40 5.03
N SER A 91 -13.33 2.74 3.83
CA SER A 91 -14.76 2.71 3.52
C SER A 91 -15.33 1.29 3.67
N LEU A 92 -14.58 0.27 3.23
CA LEU A 92 -14.92 -1.12 3.48
C LEU A 92 -14.95 -1.42 4.98
N GLN A 93 -13.87 -1.13 5.71
CA GLN A 93 -13.76 -1.40 7.15
C GLN A 93 -14.86 -0.73 7.99
N MET A 94 -15.33 0.45 7.57
CA MET A 94 -16.39 1.21 8.23
C MET A 94 -17.81 0.80 7.78
N GLY A 95 -17.93 -0.17 6.86
CA GLY A 95 -19.23 -0.60 6.33
C GLY A 95 -19.92 0.44 5.42
N LEU A 96 -19.16 1.39 4.89
CA LEU A 96 -19.65 2.42 3.96
C LEU A 96 -19.63 1.94 2.50
N ALA A 97 -18.90 0.86 2.21
CA ALA A 97 -18.85 0.20 0.92
C ALA A 97 -19.35 -1.25 1.03
N GLU A 98 -19.87 -1.78 -0.08
CA GLU A 98 -20.27 -3.18 -0.19
C GLU A 98 -19.04 -4.10 -0.02
N ASP A 99 -19.13 -5.06 0.91
CA ASP A 99 -18.08 -6.04 1.15
C ASP A 99 -18.16 -7.23 0.21
N LYS A 100 -17.60 -7.04 -0.99
CA LYS A 100 -17.53 -8.09 -2.02
C LYS A 100 -16.56 -9.22 -1.69
N LEU A 101 -15.68 -9.03 -0.70
CA LEU A 101 -14.61 -9.96 -0.35
C LEU A 101 -14.91 -10.77 0.92
N GLY A 102 -16.02 -10.44 1.61
CA GLY A 102 -16.49 -11.16 2.80
C GLY A 102 -15.55 -11.02 4.00
N TRP A 103 -14.88 -9.87 4.14
CA TRP A 103 -13.95 -9.59 5.24
C TRP A 103 -14.64 -9.08 6.51
N ILE A 104 -15.82 -8.46 6.41
CA ILE A 104 -16.53 -7.87 7.53
C ILE A 104 -17.39 -8.93 8.20
N VAL A 105 -17.13 -9.16 9.50
CA VAL A 105 -17.89 -10.10 10.31
C VAL A 105 -18.52 -9.38 11.49
N LYS A 106 -19.81 -9.63 11.73
CA LYS A 106 -20.49 -9.17 12.93
C LYS A 106 -19.96 -9.92 14.15
N LEU A 107 -19.38 -9.18 15.09
CA LEU A 107 -18.96 -9.73 16.38
C LEU A 107 -20.19 -9.96 17.27
N LYS A 108 -20.13 -10.99 18.12
CA LYS A 108 -21.17 -11.33 19.09
C LYS A 108 -20.92 -10.64 20.42
#